data_AF-A0A383CRT9-F1
#
_entry.id   AF-A0A383CRT9-F1
#
_cell.length_a   1.000
_cell.length_b   1.000
_cell.length_c   1.000
_cell.angle_alpha   90.00
_cell.angle_beta   90.00
_cell.angle_gamma   90.00
#
_symmetry.space_group_name_H-M   'P 1'
#
loop_
_entity.id
_entity.type
_entity.pdbx_description
1 polymer ?
#
loop_
_entity_poly.entity_id
_entity_poly.type
_entity_poly.pdbx_seq_one_letter_code
_entity_poly.pdbx_strand_id
1 'polypeptide(L)'
;MFTTGFSMDAPELAETTNGHSVSWMKVIAESLNVAICGSLIIKDANEFYNRFICAMPDGREITYDKHHLFRLANEQSHYTPGESQVTFELKGFRICP
;
A
#
# COMPACT_ATOMS: atom_id res chain seq x y z
N MET A 1 5.58 1.82 -4.17
CA MET A 1 4.84 2.45 -5.28
C MET A 1 5.18 1.71 -6.57
N PHE A 2 4.54 0.56 -6.82
CA PHE A 2 4.94 -0.33 -7.92
C PHE A 2 4.31 0.03 -9.27
N THR A 3 3.13 0.65 -9.27
CA THR A 3 2.39 1.04 -10.48
C THR A 3 2.97 2.27 -11.17
N THR A 4 3.56 3.16 -10.38
CA THR A 4 3.98 4.51 -10.79
C THR A 4 5.49 4.71 -10.71
N GLY A 5 6.22 3.73 -10.17
CA GLY A 5 7.57 3.96 -9.66
C GLY A 5 7.59 4.93 -8.47
N PHE A 6 8.78 5.35 -8.05
CA PHE A 6 8.94 6.31 -6.97
C PHE A 6 8.73 7.75 -7.48
N SER A 7 7.55 8.33 -7.21
CA SER A 7 7.13 9.65 -7.71
C SER A 7 6.56 10.52 -6.59
N MET A 8 6.70 11.85 -6.76
CA MET A 8 6.10 12.86 -5.88
C MET A 8 4.83 13.49 -6.47
N ASP A 9 4.46 13.09 -7.68
CA ASP A 9 3.25 13.57 -8.37
C ASP A 9 1.99 12.82 -7.90
N ALA A 10 1.77 12.84 -6.58
CA ALA A 10 0.69 12.09 -5.94
C ALA A 10 -0.72 12.47 -6.46
N PRO A 11 -1.07 13.75 -6.71
CA PRO A 11 -2.41 14.11 -7.18
C PRO A 11 -2.83 13.47 -8.51
N GLU A 12 -1.89 13.31 -9.45
CA GLU A 12 -2.16 12.71 -10.76
C GLU A 12 -2.06 11.19 -10.75
N LEU A 13 -1.21 10.64 -9.88
CA LEU A 13 -0.85 9.22 -9.90
C LEU A 13 -1.56 8.37 -8.84
N ALA A 14 -2.25 8.99 -7.88
CA ALA A 14 -2.90 8.28 -6.79
C ALA A 14 -4.13 7.50 -7.27
N GLU A 15 -4.24 6.28 -6.77
CA GLU A 15 -5.50 5.54 -6.80
C GLU A 15 -6.24 5.68 -5.46
N THR A 16 -7.51 5.28 -5.41
CA THR A 16 -8.22 5.15 -4.13
C THR A 16 -8.00 3.76 -3.55
N THR A 17 -8.42 3.53 -2.29
CA THR A 17 -8.38 2.19 -1.66
C THR A 17 -9.14 1.13 -2.46
N ASN A 18 -10.12 1.51 -3.29
CA ASN A 18 -10.83 0.61 -4.20
C ASN A 18 -10.40 0.79 -5.66
N GLY A 19 -9.17 1.27 -5.88
CA GLY A 19 -8.58 1.49 -7.20
C GLY A 19 -8.41 0.22 -8.01
N HIS A 20 -8.04 0.41 -9.29
CA HIS A 20 -7.84 -0.67 -10.24
C HIS A 20 -6.74 -1.63 -9.77
N SER A 21 -5.61 -1.09 -9.30
CA SER A 21 -4.46 -1.90 -8.92
C SER A 21 -4.69 -2.64 -7.60
N VAL A 22 -5.42 -2.06 -6.65
CA VAL A 22 -5.82 -2.75 -5.42
C VAL A 22 -6.77 -3.91 -5.74
N SER A 23 -7.75 -3.66 -6.62
CA SER A 23 -8.68 -4.68 -7.09
C SER A 23 -7.95 -5.80 -7.84
N TRP A 24 -6.99 -5.45 -8.69
CA TRP A 24 -6.14 -6.40 -9.39
C TRP A 24 -5.33 -7.27 -8.41
N MET A 25 -4.71 -6.68 -7.39
CA MET A 25 -3.97 -7.44 -6.37
C MET A 25 -4.86 -8.49 -5.68
N LYS A 26 -6.10 -8.14 -5.34
CA LYS A 26 -7.08 -9.07 -4.74
C LYS A 26 -7.42 -10.23 -5.68
N VAL A 27 -7.73 -9.92 -6.95
CA VAL A 27 -8.05 -10.93 -7.96
C VAL A 27 -6.89 -11.90 -8.19
N ILE A 28 -5.66 -11.39 -8.28
CA ILE A 28 -4.49 -12.27 -8.46
C ILE A 28 -4.21 -13.10 -7.19
N ALA A 29 -4.33 -12.50 -6.01
CA ALA A 29 -4.14 -13.21 -4.74
C ALA A 29 -5.13 -14.38 -4.58
N GLU A 30 -6.41 -14.14 -4.87
CA GLU A 30 -7.46 -15.17 -4.82
C GLU A 30 -7.23 -16.25 -5.88
N SER A 31 -7.05 -15.86 -7.15
CA SER A 31 -6.93 -16.82 -8.26
C SER A 31 -5.71 -17.74 -8.17
N LEU A 32 -4.61 -17.26 -7.58
CA LEU A 32 -3.40 -18.04 -7.39
C LEU A 32 -3.30 -18.67 -5.99
N ASN A 33 -4.23 -18.37 -5.09
CA ASN A 33 -4.19 -18.79 -3.69
C ASN A 33 -2.85 -18.41 -3.00
N VAL A 34 -2.41 -17.16 -3.18
CA VAL A 34 -1.19 -16.60 -2.58
C VAL A 34 -1.46 -15.23 -1.96
N ALA A 35 -0.63 -14.83 -1.00
CA ALA A 35 -0.62 -13.44 -0.54
C ALA A 35 0.25 -12.60 -1.49
N ILE A 36 -0.23 -11.43 -1.90
CA ILE A 36 0.49 -10.50 -2.77
C ILE A 36 0.62 -9.18 -2.04
N CYS A 37 1.84 -8.65 -1.97
CA CYS A 37 2.08 -7.37 -1.32
C CYS A 37 2.83 -6.38 -2.22
N GLY A 38 2.52 -5.10 -2.02
CA GLY A 38 3.17 -4.00 -2.70
C GLY A 38 2.63 -2.67 -2.17
N SER A 39 3.39 -1.59 -2.36
CA SER A 39 2.91 -0.26 -1.99
C SER A 39 2.46 0.52 -3.21
N LEU A 40 1.43 1.35 -3.04
CA LEU A 40 0.88 2.26 -4.04
C LEU A 40 0.78 3.68 -3.48
N ILE A 41 0.60 4.65 -4.37
CA ILE A 41 0.13 5.98 -4.02
C ILE A 41 -1.39 5.85 -3.81
N ILE A 42 -1.86 5.97 -2.56
CA ILE A 42 -3.29 5.91 -2.25
C ILE A 42 -3.77 7.26 -1.75
N LYS A 43 -4.81 7.78 -2.39
CA LYS A 43 -5.58 8.91 -1.91
C LYS A 43 -6.68 8.40 -0.98
N ASP A 44 -6.68 8.90 0.24
CA ASP A 44 -7.72 8.62 1.23
C ASP A 44 -8.20 9.95 1.82
N ALA A 45 -9.49 10.24 1.63
CA ALA A 45 -10.05 11.59 1.78
C ALA A 45 -9.25 12.65 1.00
N ASN A 46 -8.62 13.60 1.70
CA ASN A 46 -7.83 14.69 1.12
C ASN A 46 -6.31 14.46 1.21
N GLU A 47 -5.90 13.29 1.69
CA GLU A 47 -4.51 12.97 1.98
C GLU A 47 -3.96 11.92 1.02
N PHE A 48 -2.65 11.90 0.84
CA PHE A 48 -1.95 10.93 -0.01
C PHE A 48 -0.98 10.11 0.82
N TYR A 49 -0.97 8.80 0.60
CA TYR A 49 -0.16 7.86 1.35
C TYR A 49 0.68 7.00 0.42
N ASN A 50 1.91 6.70 0.84
CA ASN A 50 2.64 5.55 0.36
C ASN A 50 2.12 4.33 1.14
N ARG A 51 1.00 3.77 0.68
CA ARG A 51 0.26 2.72 1.36
C ARG A 51 0.75 1.35 0.90
N PHE A 52 1.34 0.59 1.80
CA PHE A 52 1.54 -0.85 1.66
C PHE A 52 0.19 -1.56 1.73
N ILE A 53 -0.02 -2.52 0.84
CA ILE A 53 -1.17 -3.42 0.82
C ILE A 53 -0.64 -4.84 0.73
N CYS A 54 -1.17 -5.74 1.56
CA CYS A 54 -1.05 -7.18 1.41
C CYS A 54 -2.44 -7.75 1.16
N ALA A 55 -2.71 -8.14 -0.09
CA ALA A 55 -3.94 -8.81 -0.48
C ALA A 55 -3.81 -10.31 -0.16
N MET A 56 -4.78 -10.83 0.58
CA MET A 56 -4.83 -12.22 1.03
C MET A 56 -5.68 -13.06 0.06
N PRO A 57 -5.40 -14.37 -0.07
CA PRO A 57 -6.15 -15.24 -0.98
C PRO A 57 -7.62 -15.46 -0.56
N ASP A 58 -7.98 -15.10 0.67
CA ASP A 58 -9.36 -15.17 1.19
C ASP A 58 -10.14 -13.85 1.03
N GLY A 59 -9.61 -12.92 0.24
CA GLY A 59 -10.22 -11.62 -0.05
C GLY A 59 -9.98 -10.54 1.01
N ARG A 60 -9.36 -10.88 2.15
CA ARG A 60 -8.93 -9.86 3.12
C ARG A 60 -7.77 -9.05 2.58
N GLU A 61 -7.58 -7.86 3.15
CA GLU A 61 -6.39 -7.07 2.94
C GLU A 61 -5.83 -6.57 4.26
N ILE A 62 -4.52 -6.36 4.28
CA ILE A 62 -3.80 -5.73 5.37
C ILE A 62 -3.11 -4.52 4.79
N THR A 63 -3.30 -3.36 5.41
CA THR A 63 -2.73 -2.10 4.94
C THR A 63 -1.81 -1.50 5.99
N TYR A 64 -0.80 -0.76 5.52
CA TYR A 64 0.10 0.01 6.35
C TYR A 64 0.52 1.27 5.59
N ASP A 65 0.33 2.43 6.21
CA ASP A 65 0.80 3.69 5.66
C ASP A 65 2.23 3.95 6.14
N LYS A 66 3.14 4.23 5.21
CA LYS A 66 4.56 4.40 5.51
C LYS A 66 4.77 5.47 6.61
N HIS A 67 5.31 5.05 7.74
CA HIS A 67 5.57 5.94 8.89
C HIS A 67 6.76 6.89 8.62
N HIS A 68 7.87 6.33 8.11
CA HIS A 68 9.11 7.08 7.89
C HIS A 68 9.25 7.51 6.43
N LEU A 69 8.80 8.72 6.12
CA LEU A 69 8.90 9.29 4.78
C LEU A 69 10.36 9.65 4.41
N PHE A 70 10.71 9.46 3.15
CA PHE A 70 12.05 9.63 2.61
C PHE A 70 12.38 11.10 2.36
N ARG A 71 12.94 11.75 3.40
CA ARG A 71 13.18 13.19 3.41
C ARG A 71 14.11 13.72 2.32
N LEU A 72 15.12 12.94 1.94
CA LEU A 72 16.09 13.36 0.92
C LEU A 72 15.47 13.54 -0.46
N ALA A 73 14.32 12.89 -0.73
CA ALA A 73 13.55 13.07 -1.96
C ALA A 73 12.27 13.90 -1.75
N ASN A 74 12.16 14.63 -0.64
CA ASN A 74 11.02 15.49 -0.31
C ASN A 74 9.67 14.76 -0.13
N GLU A 75 9.66 13.46 0.16
CA GLU A 75 8.41 12.67 0.28
C GLU A 75 7.43 13.25 1.33
N GLN A 76 7.95 13.85 2.41
CA GLN A 76 7.15 14.47 3.48
C GLN A 76 6.35 15.71 3.05
N SER A 77 6.66 16.30 1.90
CA SER A 77 5.91 17.46 1.39
C SER A 77 4.77 17.04 0.45
N HIS A 78 4.70 15.76 0.09
CA HIS A 78 3.73 15.22 -0.87
C HIS A 78 2.85 14.11 -0.26
N TYR A 79 3.33 13.46 0.81
CA TYR A 79 2.67 12.33 1.45
C TYR A 79 2.51 12.55 2.94
N THR A 80 1.44 11.96 3.48
CA THR A 80 1.10 11.97 4.89
C THR A 80 1.69 10.74 5.56
N PRO A 81 2.43 10.90 6.67
CA PRO A 81 3.02 9.76 7.37
C PRO A 81 1.93 8.92 8.01
N GLY A 82 2.05 7.59 7.94
CA GLY A 82 1.21 6.70 8.72
C GLY A 82 1.53 6.82 10.22
N GLU A 83 0.60 6.43 11.09
CA GLU A 83 0.76 6.54 12.56
C GLU A 83 0.88 5.20 13.28
N SER A 84 0.60 4.10 12.59
CA SER A 84 0.46 2.78 13.20
C SER A 84 1.48 1.79 12.65
N GLN A 85 2.05 0.98 13.54
CA GLN A 85 2.78 -0.22 13.16
C GLN A 85 1.79 -1.36 12.95
N VAL A 86 1.97 -2.12 11.87
CA VAL A 86 1.11 -3.26 11.55
C VAL A 86 1.92 -4.54 11.63
N THR A 87 1.34 -5.58 12.22
CA THR A 87 1.96 -6.89 12.26
C THR A 87 0.90 -7.95 12.10
N PHE A 88 1.19 -8.96 11.29
CA PHE A 88 0.25 -10.04 11.02
C PHE A 88 0.97 -11.38 10.89
N GLU A 89 0.20 -12.46 10.94
CA GLU A 89 0.71 -13.81 10.77
C GLU A 89 0.36 -14.34 9.38
N LEU A 90 1.35 -14.93 8.70
CA LEU A 90 1.18 -15.62 7.43
C LEU A 90 1.90 -16.97 7.50
N LYS A 91 1.13 -18.06 7.49
CA LYS A 91 1.65 -19.44 7.51
C LYS A 91 2.67 -19.69 8.65
N GLY A 92 2.37 -19.19 9.86
CA GLY A 92 3.24 -19.32 11.03
C GLY A 92 4.39 -18.31 11.12
N PHE A 93 4.55 -17.42 10.14
CA PHE A 93 5.51 -16.32 10.19
C PHE A 93 4.85 -15.03 10.63
N ARG A 94 5.48 -14.32 11.57
CA ARG A 94 5.06 -12.97 11.96
C ARG A 94 5.76 -11.93 11.07
N ILE A 95 4.98 -11.15 10.32
CA ILE A 95 5.44 -10.18 9.33
C ILE A 95 5.10 -8.76 9.79
N CYS A 96 6.08 -7.85 9.73
CA CYS A 96 5.92 -6.42 9.96
C CYS A 96 6.41 -5.66 8.72
N PRO A 97 5.49 -5.17 7.85
CA PRO A 97 5.84 -4.37 6.68
C PRO A 97 6.33 -2.96 7.04
#